data_AF-A0A7C2YBQ3-F1
#
_entry.id   AF-A0A7C2YBQ3-F1
#
_cell.length_a   1.000
_cell.length_b   1.000
_cell.length_c   1.000
_cell.angle_alpha   90.00
_cell.angle_beta   90.00
_cell.angle_gamma   90.00
#
_symmetry.space_group_name_H-M   'P 1'
#
loop_
_entity.id
_entity.type
_entity.pdbx_description
1 polymer ?
#
loop_
_entity_poly.entity_id
_entity_poly.type
_entity_poly.pdbx_seq_one_letter_code
_entity_poly.pdbx_strand_id
1 'polypeptide(L)'
;MELNDYFLIKELTGLSRQRRFTELAKLGDQAAEYFRKLLPQACARFKNIILLTHVPPFREACWHEGRISNDEYLPHFACKAVGEVLASVMRKHPECKLTVLCGHTHSPGVANLLPNLCVKTGSAEYGHPRLQELIIIE
;
A
#
# COMPACT_ATOMS: atom_id res chain seq x y z
N MET A 1 17.85 11.76 -5.97
CA MET A 1 16.85 11.74 -4.88
C MET A 1 17.42 10.94 -3.73
N GLU A 2 17.45 11.53 -2.54
CA GLU A 2 17.90 10.87 -1.31
C GLU A 2 16.73 10.88 -0.32
N LEU A 3 16.21 9.71 0.00
CA LEU A 3 15.11 9.51 0.94
C LEU A 3 15.67 9.01 2.26
N ASN A 4 15.08 9.44 3.38
CA ASN A 4 15.46 8.97 4.72
C ASN A 4 15.42 7.44 4.82
N ASP A 5 14.47 6.81 4.14
CA ASP A 5 14.33 5.36 3.99
C ASP A 5 15.65 4.68 3.61
N TYR A 6 16.45 5.30 2.74
CA TYR A 6 17.71 4.72 2.28
C TYR A 6 18.86 4.82 3.26
N PHE A 7 18.69 5.55 4.35
CA PHE A 7 19.70 5.70 5.39
C PHE A 7 19.25 5.02 6.68
N LEU A 8 17.95 5.03 6.96
CA LEU A 8 17.38 4.59 8.23
C LEU A 8 16.80 3.16 8.18
N ILE A 9 16.39 2.67 7.01
CA ILE A 9 15.90 1.29 6.88
C ILE A 9 17.11 0.35 6.74
N LYS A 10 17.21 -0.62 7.65
CA LYS A 10 18.33 -1.55 7.76
C LYS A 10 18.60 -2.32 6.47
N GLU A 11 17.56 -2.71 5.76
CA GLU A 11 17.62 -3.45 4.50
C GLU A 11 18.14 -2.58 3.35
N LEU A 12 17.99 -1.25 3.43
CA LEU A 12 18.31 -0.31 2.35
C LEU A 12 19.61 0.47 2.59
N THR A 13 20.00 0.64 3.86
CA THR A 13 21.17 1.43 4.24
C THR A 13 22.47 0.84 3.69
N GLY A 14 23.36 1.72 3.22
CA GLY A 14 24.63 1.33 2.60
C GLY A 14 24.53 0.69 1.21
N LEU A 15 23.33 0.48 0.66
CA LEU A 15 23.18 -0.04 -0.70
C LEU A 15 23.40 1.05 -1.75
N SER A 16 24.03 0.66 -2.87
CA SER A 16 24.10 1.50 -4.06
C SER A 16 22.71 1.69 -4.68
N ARG A 17 22.55 2.74 -5.50
CA ARG A 17 21.26 3.06 -6.15
C ARG A 17 20.65 1.86 -6.88
N GLN A 18 21.45 1.11 -7.66
CA GLN A 18 20.96 -0.07 -8.37
C GLN A 18 20.52 -1.18 -7.41
N ARG A 19 21.31 -1.45 -6.36
CA ARG A 19 20.99 -2.50 -5.39
C ARG A 19 19.77 -2.16 -4.53
N ARG A 20 19.49 -0.87 -4.28
CA ARG A 20 18.27 -0.42 -3.59
C ARG A 20 17.01 -0.86 -4.32
N PHE A 21 16.95 -0.68 -5.65
CA PHE A 21 15.78 -1.12 -6.42
C PHE A 21 15.59 -2.62 -6.41
N THR A 22 16.68 -3.39 -6.48
CA THR A 22 16.61 -4.86 -6.34
C THR A 22 16.09 -5.26 -4.97
N GLU A 23 16.55 -4.62 -3.90
CA GLU A 23 16.09 -4.95 -2.54
C GLU A 23 14.64 -4.51 -2.31
N LEU A 24 14.24 -3.32 -2.78
CA LEU A 24 12.84 -2.87 -2.73
C LEU A 24 11.90 -3.83 -3.47
N ALA A 25 12.29 -4.29 -4.67
CA ALA A 25 11.51 -5.26 -5.43
C ALA A 25 11.36 -6.58 -4.67
N LYS A 26 12.46 -7.09 -4.10
CA LYS A 26 12.46 -8.31 -3.29
C LYS A 26 11.56 -8.19 -2.05
N LEU A 27 11.62 -7.07 -1.33
CA LEU A 27 10.73 -6.81 -0.18
C LEU A 27 9.26 -6.74 -0.61
N GLY A 28 8.99 -6.10 -1.75
CA GLY A 28 7.65 -6.04 -2.33
C GLY A 28 7.11 -7.42 -2.72
N ASP A 29 7.94 -8.28 -3.32
CA ASP A 29 7.57 -9.65 -3.69
C ASP A 29 7.30 -10.52 -2.46
N GLN A 30 8.07 -10.35 -1.38
CA GLN A 30 7.83 -11.03 -0.11
C GLN A 30 6.48 -10.63 0.50
N ALA A 31 6.16 -9.33 0.52
CA ALA A 31 4.86 -8.85 0.99
C ALA A 31 3.71 -9.35 0.10
N ALA A 32 3.90 -9.33 -1.22
CA ALA A 32 2.92 -9.83 -2.18
C ALA A 32 2.64 -11.33 -1.99
N GLU A 33 3.69 -12.13 -1.79
CA GLU A 33 3.56 -13.57 -1.54
C GLU A 33 2.83 -13.87 -0.23
N TYR A 34 3.06 -13.07 0.81
CA TYR A 34 2.31 -13.16 2.06
C TYR A 34 0.80 -12.95 1.83
N PHE A 35 0.43 -11.85 1.16
CA PHE A 35 -0.98 -11.56 0.88
C PHE A 35 -1.62 -12.55 -0.10
N ARG A 36 -0.85 -13.10 -1.03
CA ARG A 36 -1.31 -14.13 -1.98
C ARG A 36 -1.82 -15.37 -1.26
N LYS A 37 -1.22 -15.71 -0.12
CA LYS A 37 -1.65 -16.84 0.72
C LYS A 37 -2.77 -16.44 1.67
N LEU A 38 -2.65 -15.28 2.32
CA LEU A 38 -3.56 -14.88 3.40
C LEU A 38 -4.92 -14.41 2.89
N LEU A 39 -4.96 -13.52 1.89
CA LEU A 39 -6.18 -12.81 1.51
C LEU A 39 -7.29 -13.75 1.00
N PRO A 40 -7.02 -14.78 0.15
CA PRO A 40 -8.07 -15.71 -0.27
C PRO A 40 -8.73 -16.44 0.91
N GLN A 41 -7.96 -16.81 1.93
CA GLN A 41 -8.48 -17.48 3.13
C GLN A 41 -9.39 -16.55 3.94
N ALA A 42 -9.04 -15.26 4.00
CA ALA A 42 -9.88 -14.26 4.64
C ALA A 42 -11.18 -14.02 3.84
N CYS A 43 -11.11 -13.92 2.51
CA CYS A 43 -12.28 -13.77 1.65
C CYS A 43 -13.25 -14.96 1.75
N ALA A 44 -12.73 -16.18 1.95
CA ALA A 44 -13.56 -17.36 2.15
C ALA A 44 -14.35 -17.34 3.47
N ARG A 45 -13.96 -16.50 4.44
CA ARG A 45 -14.52 -16.48 5.80
C ARG A 45 -15.28 -15.20 6.13
N PHE A 46 -14.88 -14.08 5.55
CA PHE A 46 -15.38 -12.75 5.90
C PHE A 46 -15.83 -12.00 4.66
N LYS A 47 -16.99 -11.35 4.75
CA LYS A 47 -17.52 -10.49 3.67
C LYS A 47 -16.91 -9.10 3.66
N ASN A 48 -16.40 -8.62 4.78
CA ASN A 48 -15.77 -7.31 4.91
C ASN A 48 -14.39 -7.50 5.54
N ILE A 49 -13.35 -7.05 4.86
CA ILE A 49 -11.96 -7.16 5.28
C ILE A 49 -11.35 -5.76 5.32
N ILE A 50 -10.68 -5.44 6.42
CA ILE A 50 -9.83 -4.26 6.55
C ILE A 50 -8.38 -4.74 6.55
N LEU A 51 -7.59 -4.27 5.58
CA LEU A 51 -6.18 -4.59 5.44
C LEU A 51 -5.36 -3.33 5.72
N LEU A 52 -4.39 -3.45 6.62
CA LEU A 52 -3.45 -2.37 6.93
C LEU A 52 -2.11 -2.64 6.27
N THR A 53 -1.57 -1.64 5.58
CA THR A 53 -0.19 -1.64 5.05
C THR A 53 0.39 -0.24 5.21
N HIS A 54 1.70 -0.11 5.39
CA HIS A 54 2.30 1.21 5.42
C HIS A 54 2.33 1.85 4.02
N VAL A 55 2.85 1.11 3.03
CA VAL A 55 3.09 1.60 1.67
C VAL A 55 1.85 1.42 0.79
N PRO A 56 1.43 2.44 0.02
CA PRO A 56 0.36 2.35 -0.96
C PRO A 56 0.56 1.20 -1.96
N PRO A 57 -0.43 0.30 -2.14
CA PRO A 57 -0.28 -0.82 -3.07
C PRO A 57 -0.58 -0.46 -4.54
N PHE A 58 -1.16 0.70 -4.81
CA PHE A 58 -1.56 1.15 -6.14
C PHE A 58 -1.03 2.56 -6.44
N ARG A 59 -0.81 2.86 -7.72
CA ARG A 59 -0.47 4.22 -8.18
C ARG A 59 -1.55 5.21 -7.75
N GLU A 60 -2.81 4.83 -7.94
CA GLU A 60 -4.00 5.63 -7.64
C GLU A 60 -4.13 5.96 -6.14
N ALA A 61 -3.42 5.25 -5.26
CA ALA A 61 -3.38 5.48 -3.82
C ALA A 61 -2.08 6.18 -3.36
N CYS A 62 -1.12 6.42 -4.25
CA CYS A 62 0.14 7.06 -3.94
C CYS A 62 0.00 8.59 -4.06
N TRP A 63 -0.60 9.22 -3.05
CA TRP A 63 -0.95 10.64 -3.05
C TRP A 63 0.12 11.51 -2.37
N HIS A 64 0.58 12.54 -3.04
CA HIS A 64 1.49 13.56 -2.50
C HIS A 64 1.11 14.95 -3.03
N GLU A 65 0.97 15.93 -2.12
CA GLU A 65 0.61 17.32 -2.43
C GLU A 65 -0.65 17.45 -3.30
N GLY A 66 -1.68 16.65 -2.97
CA GLY A 66 -2.96 16.65 -3.68
C GLY A 66 -2.93 16.02 -5.08
N ARG A 67 -1.82 15.37 -5.46
CA ARG A 67 -1.65 14.70 -6.75
C ARG A 67 -1.16 13.27 -6.57
N ILE A 68 -1.35 12.44 -7.59
CA ILE A 68 -0.74 11.11 -7.65
C ILE A 68 0.75 11.27 -7.96
N SER A 69 1.61 10.55 -7.24
CA SER A 69 3.06 10.52 -7.50
C SER A 69 3.35 10.08 -8.93
N ASN A 70 4.33 10.73 -9.57
CA ASN A 70 4.72 10.44 -10.96
C ASN A 70 5.64 9.20 -11.05
N ASP A 71 6.01 8.82 -12.27
CA ASP A 71 6.83 7.64 -12.54
C ASP A 71 8.26 7.70 -11.97
N GLU A 72 8.77 8.88 -11.63
CA GLU A 72 10.06 9.05 -10.96
C GLU A 72 10.00 8.61 -9.48
N TYR A 73 8.87 8.87 -8.81
CA TYR A 73 8.69 8.63 -7.38
C TYR A 73 7.96 7.31 -7.07
N LEU A 74 7.08 6.85 -7.95
CA LEU A 74 6.30 5.63 -7.73
C LEU A 74 7.13 4.39 -7.38
N PRO A 75 8.31 4.12 -8.00
CA PRO A 75 9.15 2.99 -7.63
C PRO A 75 9.62 2.99 -6.17
N HIS A 76 9.51 4.13 -5.48
CA HIS A 76 9.96 4.33 -4.10
C HIS A 76 8.81 4.33 -3.11
N PHE A 77 7.63 4.75 -3.55
CA PHE A 77 6.50 5.04 -2.67
C PHE A 77 5.30 4.11 -2.87
N ALA A 78 5.31 3.24 -3.88
CA ALA A 78 4.24 2.29 -4.13
C ALA A 78 4.74 0.86 -4.24
N CYS A 79 3.94 -0.09 -3.76
CA CYS A 79 4.22 -1.52 -3.87
C CYS A 79 3.29 -2.18 -4.90
N LYS A 80 3.66 -2.07 -6.18
CA LYS A 80 2.89 -2.65 -7.30
C LYS A 80 2.63 -4.16 -7.14
N ALA A 81 3.62 -4.91 -6.68
CA ALA A 81 3.50 -6.37 -6.49
C ALA A 81 2.35 -6.73 -5.53
N VAL A 82 2.17 -5.96 -4.45
CA VAL A 82 1.04 -6.12 -3.53
C VAL A 82 -0.27 -5.75 -4.24
N GLY A 83 -0.33 -4.59 -4.90
CA GLY A 83 -1.54 -4.17 -5.61
C GLY A 83 -2.05 -5.18 -6.64
N GLU A 84 -1.15 -5.80 -7.41
CA GLU A 84 -1.50 -6.85 -8.37
C GLU A 84 -2.11 -8.08 -7.70
N VAL A 85 -1.56 -8.50 -6.56
CA VAL A 85 -2.11 -9.61 -5.78
C VAL A 85 -3.48 -9.26 -5.23
N LEU A 86 -3.64 -8.08 -4.62
CA LEU A 86 -4.93 -7.64 -4.07
C LEU A 86 -6.01 -7.60 -5.16
N ALA A 87 -5.72 -6.96 -6.30
CA ALA A 87 -6.66 -6.89 -7.42
C ALA A 87 -7.01 -8.28 -7.98
N SER A 88 -6.01 -9.17 -8.13
CA SER A 88 -6.22 -10.53 -8.63
C SER A 88 -7.12 -11.35 -7.71
N VAL A 89 -6.89 -11.27 -6.38
CA VAL A 89 -7.72 -11.99 -5.41
C VAL A 89 -9.12 -11.42 -5.34
N MET A 90 -9.29 -10.09 -5.29
CA MET A 90 -10.61 -9.47 -5.17
C MET A 90 -11.48 -9.64 -6.41
N ARG A 91 -10.89 -9.74 -7.62
CA ARG A 91 -11.65 -10.12 -8.84
C ARG A 91 -12.25 -11.53 -8.76
N LYS A 92 -11.61 -12.44 -8.02
CA LYS A 92 -12.08 -13.83 -7.84
C LYS A 92 -13.08 -13.98 -6.68
N HIS A 93 -13.25 -12.95 -5.86
CA HIS A 93 -14.14 -12.94 -4.70
C HIS A 93 -15.02 -11.66 -4.71
N PRO A 94 -15.87 -11.48 -5.73
CA PRO A 94 -16.70 -10.27 -5.88
C PRO A 94 -17.64 -10.01 -4.68
N GLU A 95 -17.99 -11.05 -3.93
CA GLU A 95 -18.82 -11.01 -2.72
C GLU A 95 -18.09 -10.50 -1.47
N CYS A 96 -16.75 -10.50 -1.48
CA CYS A 96 -15.93 -9.97 -0.41
C CYS A 96 -15.57 -8.50 -0.71
N LYS A 97 -15.70 -7.62 0.27
CA LYS A 97 -15.30 -6.22 0.24
C LYS A 97 -13.98 -6.02 0.99
N LEU A 98 -12.99 -5.46 0.30
CA LEU A 98 -11.69 -5.14 0.88
C LEU A 98 -11.50 -3.63 0.96
N THR A 99 -11.28 -3.14 2.18
CA THR A 99 -10.81 -1.78 2.46
C THR A 99 -9.34 -1.84 2.86
N VAL A 100 -8.47 -1.20 2.11
CA VAL A 100 -7.05 -1.08 2.43
C VAL A 100 -6.80 0.28 3.07
N LEU A 101 -6.13 0.30 4.22
CA LEU A 101 -5.68 1.52 4.88
C LEU A 101 -4.16 1.61 4.73
N CYS A 102 -3.68 2.70 4.14
CA CYS A 102 -2.26 2.95 3.94
C CYS A 102 -1.85 4.39 4.25
N GLY A 103 -0.55 4.68 4.15
CA GLY A 103 0.00 6.01 4.41
C GLY A 103 1.25 6.25 3.57
N HIS A 104 2.38 6.53 4.24
CA HIS A 104 3.71 6.74 3.67
C HIS A 104 3.91 8.04 2.88
N THR A 105 2.96 8.46 2.05
CA THR A 105 3.12 9.61 1.15
C THR A 105 2.61 10.94 1.71
N HIS A 106 2.09 10.91 2.94
CA HIS A 106 1.69 12.04 3.79
C HIS A 106 0.51 12.88 3.29
N SER A 107 -0.02 12.63 2.10
CA SER A 107 -1.25 13.27 1.63
C SER A 107 -2.41 12.30 1.60
N PRO A 108 -3.63 12.77 1.94
CA PRO A 108 -4.79 11.91 1.97
C PRO A 108 -5.30 11.61 0.55
N GLY A 109 -5.94 10.47 0.36
CA GLY A 109 -6.59 10.13 -0.90
C GLY A 109 -7.42 8.85 -0.83
N VAL A 110 -8.35 8.70 -1.77
CA VAL A 110 -9.19 7.49 -1.89
C VAL A 110 -9.13 6.99 -3.32
N ALA A 111 -8.84 5.70 -3.48
CA ALA A 111 -8.86 5.02 -4.76
C ALA A 111 -9.84 3.85 -4.71
N ASN A 112 -10.78 3.83 -5.67
CA ASN A 112 -11.67 2.69 -5.89
C ASN A 112 -11.19 1.93 -7.12
N LEU A 113 -10.55 0.78 -6.91
CA LEU A 113 -9.86 0.02 -7.96
C LEU A 113 -10.79 -1.01 -8.61
N LEU A 114 -11.72 -1.55 -7.81
CA LEU A 114 -12.79 -2.47 -8.20
C LEU A 114 -14.05 -2.11 -7.40
N PRO A 115 -15.24 -2.59 -7.78
CA PRO A 115 -16.48 -2.38 -7.00
C PRO A 115 -16.38 -2.86 -5.54
N ASN A 116 -15.45 -3.78 -5.25
CA ASN A 116 -15.23 -4.38 -3.94
C ASN A 116 -13.81 -4.15 -3.38
N LEU A 117 -13.04 -3.21 -3.96
CA LEU A 117 -11.68 -2.88 -3.51
C LEU A 117 -11.48 -1.37 -3.43
N CYS A 118 -11.43 -0.87 -2.20
CA CYS A 118 -11.20 0.54 -1.88
C CYS A 118 -9.88 0.68 -1.11
N VAL A 119 -9.09 1.70 -1.44
CA VAL A 119 -7.84 2.03 -0.75
C VAL A 119 -7.96 3.46 -0.23
N LYS A 120 -7.67 3.65 1.05
CA LYS A 120 -7.65 4.95 1.73
C LYS A 120 -6.23 5.23 2.19
N THR A 121 -5.65 6.32 1.69
CA THR A 121 -4.35 6.81 2.11
C THR A 121 -4.56 7.90 3.14
N GLY A 122 -3.99 7.72 4.32
CA GLY A 122 -4.01 8.70 5.40
C GLY A 122 -2.99 9.81 5.18
N SER A 123 -3.35 11.02 5.61
CA SER A 123 -2.44 12.15 5.69
C SER A 123 -1.49 12.03 6.88
N ALA A 124 -0.35 12.71 6.81
CA ALA A 124 0.56 12.81 7.95
C ALA A 124 1.24 14.18 7.96
N GLU A 125 1.36 14.74 9.16
CA GLU A 125 2.17 15.91 9.45
C GLU A 125 3.18 15.53 10.52
N TYR A 126 4.46 15.85 10.30
CA TYR A 126 5.53 15.47 11.21
C TYR A 126 5.28 16.02 12.61
N GLY A 127 5.35 15.16 13.63
CA GLY A 127 5.11 15.54 15.04
C GLY A 127 3.64 15.76 15.40
N HIS A 128 2.71 15.66 14.45
CA HIS A 128 1.29 15.96 14.64
C HIS A 128 0.39 14.80 14.19
N PRO A 129 0.39 13.66 14.90
CA PRO A 129 -0.52 12.56 14.59
C PRO A 129 -1.98 13.00 14.75
N ARG A 130 -2.83 12.62 13.78
CA ARG A 130 -4.26 12.95 13.81
C ARG A 130 -5.11 11.73 13.46
N LEU A 131 -6.31 11.69 14.04
CA LEU A 131 -7.34 10.74 13.64
C LEU A 131 -7.68 10.96 12.16
N GLN A 132 -7.65 9.89 11.36
CA GLN A 132 -7.95 9.95 9.93
C GLN A 132 -9.44 9.72 9.66
N GLU A 133 -10.01 8.66 10.23
CA GLU A 133 -11.38 8.25 10.00
C GLU A 133 -11.88 7.37 11.16
N LEU A 134 -13.18 7.44 11.45
CA LEU A 134 -13.87 6.46 12.29
C LEU A 134 -14.48 5.38 11.39
N ILE A 135 -14.02 4.15 11.55
CA ILE A 135 -14.59 2.99 10.84
C ILE A 135 -15.55 2.30 11.79
N ILE A 136 -16.83 2.32 11.44
CA ILE A 136 -17.90 1.67 12.19
C ILE A 136 -18.14 0.29 11.55
N ILE A 137 -18.11 -0.76 12.37
CA ILE A 137 -18.38 -2.13 11.96
C ILE A 137 -19.72 -2.52 12.59
N GLU A 138 -20.68 -2.90 11.74
CA GLU A 138 -22.00 -3.42 12.15
C GLU A 138 -21.98 -4.95 12.30
#